data_AF-A0A5A8ULS0-F1
#
_entry.id   AF-A0A5A8ULS0-F1
#
_cell.length_a   1.000
_cell.length_b   1.000
_cell.length_c   1.000
_cell.angle_alpha   90.00
_cell.angle_beta   90.00
_cell.angle_gamma   90.00
#
_symmetry.space_group_name_H-M   'P 1'
#
loop_
_entity.id
_entity.type
_entity.pdbx_description
1 polymer ?
#
loop_
_entity_poly.entity_id
_entity_poly.type
_entity_poly.pdbx_seq_one_letter_code
_entity_poly.pdbx_strand_id
1 'polypeptide(L)'
;MSIKKIQAFPEVTTVILGDDDSVKSVIQEYYDAKKVKEHIKSCIQSVRKYDKMGYYNLAKPEFVSEVITTFTNLELSKKDVIRVNNFMEIKGSTECNRVWQLPDETKVQVSQMLSGFEVTYDSENWEDFSVKPLANNPKSSKTKSAL
;
A
#
# COMPACT_ATOMS: atom_id res chain seq x y z
N MET A 1 -12.56 10.42 -22.59
CA MET A 1 -11.34 9.84 -21.98
C MET A 1 -10.76 10.83 -20.99
N SER A 2 -10.88 10.53 -19.70
CA SER A 2 -10.34 11.36 -18.61
C SER A 2 -9.30 10.54 -17.84
N ILE A 3 -8.03 10.74 -18.16
CA ILE A 3 -6.92 10.06 -17.49
C ILE A 3 -6.71 10.66 -16.10
N LYS A 4 -6.74 9.83 -15.07
CA LYS A 4 -6.54 10.20 -13.67
C LYS A 4 -5.28 9.54 -13.12
N LYS A 5 -4.74 10.17 -12.08
CA LYS A 5 -3.57 9.69 -11.34
C LYS A 5 -3.86 9.68 -9.86
N ILE A 6 -3.47 8.61 -9.19
CA ILE A 6 -3.51 8.51 -7.73
C ILE A 6 -2.19 7.94 -7.22
N GLN A 7 -1.90 8.24 -5.96
CA GLN A 7 -0.85 7.56 -5.21
C GLN A 7 -1.46 6.44 -4.38
N ALA A 8 -0.74 5.33 -4.29
CA ALA A 8 -1.14 4.17 -3.50
C ALA A 8 0.07 3.62 -2.76
N PHE A 9 -0.10 3.30 -1.48
CA PHE A 9 0.95 2.82 -0.59
C PHE A 9 0.54 1.47 -0.03
N PRO A 10 1.33 0.41 -0.23
CA PRO A 10 1.05 -0.87 0.40
C PRO A 10 1.07 -0.81 1.91
N GLU A 11 0.29 -1.67 2.55
CA GLU A 11 0.36 -1.86 3.99
C GLU A 11 1.75 -2.31 4.46
N VAL A 12 2.08 -1.90 5.69
CA VAL A 12 3.27 -2.38 6.40
C VAL A 12 2.99 -3.78 6.91
N THR A 13 3.88 -4.73 6.61
CA THR A 13 3.83 -6.09 7.17
C THR A 13 4.76 -6.21 8.38
N THR A 14 5.93 -5.57 8.32
CA THR A 14 6.95 -5.67 9.36
C THR A 14 7.68 -4.36 9.56
N VAL A 15 7.94 -3.99 10.81
CA VAL A 15 8.87 -2.92 11.20
C VAL A 15 9.96 -3.52 12.08
N ILE A 16 11.21 -3.17 11.80
CA ILE A 16 12.37 -3.57 12.62
C ILE A 16 12.95 -2.30 13.25
N LEU A 17 12.92 -2.25 14.58
CA LEU A 17 13.52 -1.19 15.39
C LEU A 17 14.94 -1.58 15.83
N GLY A 18 15.79 -0.58 16.01
CA GLY A 18 17.09 -0.71 16.67
C GLY A 18 16.97 -0.64 18.19
N ASP A 19 18.09 -0.88 18.86
CA ASP A 19 18.20 -0.75 20.32
C ASP A 19 18.00 0.70 20.82
N ASP A 20 18.13 1.67 19.90
CA ASP A 20 17.92 3.11 20.11
C ASP A 20 16.53 3.58 19.65
N ASP A 21 15.58 2.66 19.47
CA ASP A 21 14.22 2.89 18.95
C ASP A 21 14.15 3.53 17.53
N SER A 22 15.29 3.58 16.83
CA SER A 22 15.33 4.02 15.42
C SER A 22 14.79 2.95 14.48
N VAL A 23 14.12 3.36 13.40
CA VAL A 23 13.57 2.42 12.40
C VAL A 23 14.70 1.93 11.50
N LYS A 24 15.06 0.65 11.60
CA LYS A 24 16.08 0.02 10.75
C LYS A 24 15.51 -0.45 9.41
N SER A 25 14.27 -0.95 9.41
CA SER A 25 13.63 -1.47 8.20
C SER A 25 12.11 -1.41 8.29
N VAL A 26 11.48 -1.20 7.13
CA VAL A 26 10.04 -1.30 6.93
C VAL A 26 9.80 -2.21 5.73
N ILE A 27 9.04 -3.28 5.94
CA ILE A 27 8.69 -4.26 4.92
C ILE A 27 7.21 -4.08 4.58
N GLN A 28 6.93 -4.10 3.27
CA GLN A 28 5.60 -3.93 2.69
C GLN A 28 5.32 -5.10 1.74
N GLU A 29 4.10 -5.62 1.76
CA GLU A 29 3.70 -6.83 1.00
C GLU A 29 3.86 -6.63 -0.53
N TYR A 30 3.56 -5.42 -1.02
CA TYR A 30 3.51 -5.08 -2.44
C TYR A 30 4.60 -4.10 -2.88
N TYR A 31 5.87 -4.35 -2.54
CA TYR A 31 6.98 -3.44 -2.89
C TYR A 31 7.37 -3.42 -4.40
N ASP A 32 6.76 -4.25 -5.25
CA ASP A 32 7.02 -4.33 -6.70
C ASP A 32 5.79 -3.89 -7.51
N ALA A 33 5.98 -2.99 -8.48
CA ALA A 33 4.94 -2.51 -9.38
C ALA A 33 4.25 -3.63 -10.17
N LYS A 34 4.98 -4.72 -10.50
CA LYS A 34 4.38 -5.90 -11.14
C LYS A 34 3.37 -6.58 -10.22
N LYS A 35 3.73 -6.80 -8.94
CA LYS A 35 2.84 -7.39 -7.95
C LYS A 35 1.61 -6.52 -7.71
N VAL A 36 1.80 -5.20 -7.59
CA VAL A 36 0.69 -4.24 -7.47
C VAL A 36 -0.24 -4.34 -8.68
N LYS A 37 0.31 -4.39 -9.90
CA LYS A 37 -0.48 -4.53 -11.12
C LYS A 37 -1.27 -5.84 -11.17
N GLU A 38 -0.67 -6.95 -10.77
CA GLU A 38 -1.34 -8.25 -10.71
C GLU A 38 -2.47 -8.25 -9.66
N HIS A 39 -2.23 -7.64 -8.50
CA HIS A 39 -3.22 -7.52 -7.44
C HIS A 39 -4.43 -6.68 -7.86
N ILE A 40 -4.20 -5.48 -8.43
CA ILE A 40 -5.29 -4.65 -8.96
C ILE A 40 -6.11 -5.43 -10.00
N LYS A 41 -5.46 -6.16 -10.93
CA LYS A 41 -6.17 -6.99 -11.91
C LYS A 41 -7.04 -8.08 -11.27
N SER A 42 -6.56 -8.71 -10.20
CA SER A 42 -7.35 -9.71 -9.47
C SER A 42 -8.59 -9.09 -8.82
N CYS A 43 -8.47 -7.91 -8.20
CA CYS A 43 -9.60 -7.21 -7.60
C CYS A 43 -10.64 -6.80 -8.65
N ILE A 44 -10.18 -6.32 -9.81
CA ILE A 44 -11.04 -6.04 -10.97
C ILE A 44 -11.87 -7.27 -11.39
N GLN A 45 -11.24 -8.45 -11.46
CA GLN A 45 -11.93 -9.69 -11.79
C GLN A 45 -12.99 -10.06 -10.74
N SER A 46 -12.69 -9.86 -9.46
CA SER A 46 -13.65 -10.08 -8.37
C SER A 46 -14.86 -9.17 -8.49
N VAL A 47 -14.66 -7.88 -8.80
CA VAL A 47 -15.78 -6.95 -9.01
C VAL A 47 -16.62 -7.35 -10.22
N ARG A 48 -16.01 -7.75 -11.33
CA ARG A 48 -16.73 -8.28 -12.50
C ARG A 48 -17.54 -9.53 -12.18
N LYS A 49 -17.05 -10.39 -11.28
CA LYS A 49 -17.80 -11.56 -10.80
C LYS A 49 -19.02 -11.13 -9.98
N TYR A 50 -18.87 -10.18 -9.06
CA TYR A 50 -19.98 -9.68 -8.25
C TYR A 50 -21.05 -8.93 -9.06
N ASP A 51 -20.64 -8.16 -10.08
CA ASP A 51 -21.55 -7.48 -11.02
C ASP A 51 -22.41 -8.49 -11.78
N LYS A 52 -21.81 -9.58 -12.28
CA LYS A 52 -22.55 -10.68 -12.94
C LYS A 52 -23.55 -11.39 -12.02
N MET A 53 -23.27 -11.41 -10.72
CA MET A 53 -24.14 -12.03 -9.72
C MET A 53 -25.27 -11.09 -9.24
N GLY A 54 -25.28 -9.82 -9.66
CA GLY A 54 -26.21 -8.82 -9.14
C GLY A 54 -26.05 -8.55 -7.64
N TYR A 55 -24.85 -8.80 -7.09
CA TYR A 55 -24.61 -8.73 -5.64
C TYR A 55 -24.60 -7.29 -5.09
N TYR A 56 -24.43 -6.29 -5.97
CA TYR A 56 -24.42 -4.89 -5.59
C TYR A 56 -25.85 -4.34 -5.45
N ASN A 57 -26.38 -4.35 -4.21
CA ASN A 57 -27.62 -3.64 -3.83
C ASN A 57 -27.41 -2.12 -3.60
N LEU A 58 -26.17 -1.63 -3.69
CA LEU A 58 -25.82 -0.22 -3.61
C LEU A 58 -25.42 0.28 -5.00
N ALA A 59 -25.62 1.57 -5.28
CA ALA A 59 -25.26 2.19 -6.55
C ALA A 59 -23.87 1.73 -7.01
N LYS A 60 -23.69 1.48 -8.32
CA LYS A 60 -22.38 1.10 -8.87
C LYS A 60 -21.33 2.07 -8.32
N PRO A 61 -20.30 1.60 -7.59
CA PRO A 61 -19.28 2.49 -7.06
C PRO A 61 -18.73 3.40 -8.15
N GLU A 62 -18.36 4.64 -7.80
CA GLU A 62 -17.36 5.36 -8.59
C GLU A 62 -16.05 4.58 -8.50
N PHE A 63 -15.92 3.64 -9.44
CA PHE A 63 -15.15 2.40 -9.33
C PHE A 63 -13.72 2.58 -8.81
N VAL A 64 -13.07 3.72 -9.07
CA VAL A 64 -11.64 3.83 -8.85
C VAL A 64 -11.24 4.30 -7.46
N SER A 65 -12.11 5.00 -6.72
CA SER A 65 -11.82 5.23 -5.30
C SER A 65 -12.00 3.91 -4.56
N GLU A 66 -13.18 3.29 -4.66
CA GLU A 66 -13.48 2.08 -3.89
C GLU A 66 -12.75 0.83 -4.37
N VAL A 67 -12.47 0.60 -5.66
CA VAL A 67 -11.79 -0.64 -6.07
C VAL A 67 -10.30 -0.62 -5.74
N ILE A 68 -9.67 0.54 -5.79
CA ILE A 68 -8.28 0.65 -5.34
C ILE A 68 -8.24 0.71 -3.80
N THR A 69 -9.04 1.53 -3.12
CA THR A 69 -8.92 1.64 -1.65
C THR A 69 -9.61 0.53 -0.87
N THR A 70 -10.79 0.09 -1.31
CA THR A 70 -11.64 -0.83 -0.55
C THR A 70 -11.30 -2.29 -0.82
N PHE A 71 -10.80 -2.60 -2.03
CA PHE A 71 -10.51 -3.97 -2.43
C PHE A 71 -9.01 -4.28 -2.59
N THR A 72 -8.13 -3.29 -2.48
CA THR A 72 -6.68 -3.57 -2.41
C THR A 72 -6.15 -3.20 -1.03
N ASN A 73 -5.16 -3.95 -0.53
CA ASN A 73 -4.42 -3.59 0.69
C ASN A 73 -3.45 -2.43 0.40
N LEU A 74 -3.93 -1.40 -0.31
CA LEU A 74 -3.22 -0.19 -0.67
C LEU A 74 -4.00 1.01 -0.18
N GLU A 75 -3.30 1.91 0.48
CA GLU A 75 -3.86 3.12 1.05
C GLU A 75 -3.50 4.35 0.21
N LEU A 76 -4.37 5.36 0.17
CA LEU A 76 -4.12 6.57 -0.65
C LEU A 76 -3.12 7.54 -0.04
N SER A 77 -2.82 7.37 1.25
CA SER A 77 -1.85 8.21 1.94
C SER A 77 -1.01 7.41 2.92
N LYS A 78 0.23 7.87 3.13
CA LYS A 78 1.11 7.33 4.16
C LYS A 78 0.45 7.37 5.56
N LYS A 79 -0.34 8.40 5.84
CA LYS A 79 -1.04 8.54 7.13
C LYS A 79 -2.06 7.41 7.33
N ASP A 80 -2.72 7.00 6.27
CA ASP A 80 -3.71 5.92 6.33
C ASP A 80 -3.01 4.58 6.53
N VAL A 81 -1.88 4.32 5.82
CA VAL A 81 -1.02 3.14 6.07
C VAL A 81 -0.63 3.00 7.54
N ILE A 82 -0.20 4.10 8.18
CA ILE A 82 0.20 4.08 9.59
C ILE A 82 -0.99 3.70 10.51
N ARG A 83 -2.21 4.08 10.13
CA ARG A 83 -3.44 3.89 10.92
C ARG A 83 -4.13 2.55 10.69
N VAL A 84 -3.65 1.75 9.75
CA VAL A 84 -4.20 0.43 9.47
C VAL A 84 -4.21 -0.43 10.75
N ASN A 85 -5.33 -1.13 10.95
CA ASN A 85 -5.55 -1.98 12.12
C ASN A 85 -5.24 -3.47 11.89
N ASN A 86 -4.84 -3.82 10.66
CA ASN A 86 -4.38 -5.15 10.31
C ASN A 86 -3.14 -5.54 11.13
N PHE A 87 -2.92 -6.84 11.25
CA PHE A 87 -1.79 -7.36 12.01
C PHE A 87 -0.47 -6.97 11.34
N MET A 88 0.48 -6.50 12.15
CA MET A 88 1.84 -6.15 11.72
C MET A 88 2.83 -6.80 12.67
N GLU A 89 3.99 -7.18 12.17
CA GLU A 89 5.08 -7.68 13.02
C GLU A 89 6.02 -6.52 13.38
N ILE A 90 6.09 -6.15 14.66
CA ILE A 90 7.04 -5.15 15.16
C ILE A 90 8.15 -5.86 15.92
N LYS A 91 9.40 -5.71 15.46
CA LYS A 91 10.59 -6.33 16.07
C LYS A 91 11.44 -5.27 16.78
N GLY A 92 11.90 -5.58 17.98
CA GLY A 92 12.72 -4.70 18.81
C GLY A 92 12.22 -4.65 20.25
N SER A 93 12.79 -3.77 21.07
CA SER A 93 12.42 -3.60 22.48
C SER A 93 11.12 -2.79 22.62
N THR A 94 9.98 -3.37 22.22
CA THR A 94 8.68 -2.71 22.30
C THR A 94 7.54 -3.71 22.54
N GLU A 95 6.46 -3.24 23.19
CA GLU A 95 5.19 -3.98 23.33
C GLU A 95 4.18 -3.65 22.22
N CYS A 96 4.56 -2.77 21.27
CA CYS A 96 3.68 -2.36 20.18
C CYS A 96 3.51 -3.49 19.17
N ASN A 97 2.26 -3.72 18.74
CA ASN A 97 1.93 -4.70 17.70
C ASN A 97 1.46 -4.05 16.40
N ARG A 98 1.39 -2.71 16.37
CA ARG A 98 0.94 -1.91 15.22
C ARG A 98 1.73 -0.62 15.13
N VAL A 99 1.91 -0.11 13.91
CA VAL A 99 2.69 1.11 13.69
C VAL A 99 2.07 2.32 14.40
N TRP A 100 0.75 2.47 14.41
CA TRP A 100 0.10 3.60 15.09
C TRP A 100 0.31 3.63 16.61
N GLN A 101 0.68 2.50 17.22
CA GLN A 101 0.99 2.40 18.66
C GLN A 101 2.41 2.89 18.99
N LEU A 102 3.28 3.00 17.98
CA LEU A 102 4.66 3.47 18.18
C LEU A 102 4.70 4.96 18.58
N PRO A 103 5.80 5.40 19.22
CA PRO A 103 6.07 6.82 19.46
C PRO A 103 5.97 7.66 18.18
N ASP A 104 5.60 8.94 18.32
CA ASP A 104 5.38 9.84 17.18
C ASP A 104 6.61 9.97 16.27
N GLU A 105 7.79 10.09 16.85
CA GLU A 105 9.05 10.18 16.09
C GLU A 105 9.32 8.91 15.27
N THR A 106 9.07 7.73 15.85
CA THR A 106 9.20 6.44 15.16
C THR A 106 8.17 6.32 14.04
N LYS A 107 6.93 6.76 14.24
CA LYS A 107 5.89 6.78 13.18
C LYS A 107 6.30 7.67 12.00
N VAL A 108 6.92 8.81 12.27
CA VAL A 108 7.47 9.69 11.22
C VAL A 108 8.57 8.97 10.43
N GLN A 109 9.50 8.29 11.12
CA GLN A 109 10.55 7.51 10.45
C GLN A 109 9.96 6.38 9.59
N VAL A 110 8.99 5.61 10.10
CA VAL A 110 8.29 4.57 9.31
C VAL A 110 7.66 5.18 8.06
N SER A 111 6.92 6.28 8.21
CA SER A 111 6.27 6.99 7.10
C SER A 111 7.28 7.43 6.02
N GLN A 112 8.46 7.92 6.41
CA GLN A 112 9.52 8.30 5.48
C GLN A 112 10.07 7.10 4.70
N MET A 113 10.08 5.91 5.31
CA MET A 113 10.55 4.65 4.71
C MET A 113 9.49 3.90 3.88
N LEU A 114 8.24 4.38 3.84
CA LEU A 114 7.21 3.77 2.98
C LEU A 114 7.50 3.99 1.50
N SER A 115 7.48 2.89 0.76
CA SER A 115 7.39 2.87 -0.70
C SER A 115 5.94 3.02 -1.15
N GLY A 116 5.74 3.64 -2.31
CA GLY A 116 4.43 3.76 -2.94
C GLY A 116 4.51 3.73 -4.46
N PHE A 117 3.35 3.84 -5.08
CA PHE A 117 3.16 3.75 -6.52
C PHE A 117 2.26 4.87 -7.03
N GLU A 118 2.57 5.38 -8.22
CA GLU A 118 1.62 6.14 -9.03
C GLU A 118 0.82 5.16 -9.87
N VAL A 119 -0.50 5.18 -9.71
CA VAL A 119 -1.45 4.46 -10.57
C VAL A 119 -2.08 5.48 -11.51
N THR A 120 -1.90 5.27 -12.82
CA THR A 120 -2.53 6.07 -13.87
C THR A 120 -3.56 5.22 -14.59
N TYR A 121 -4.78 5.71 -14.73
CA TYR A 121 -5.91 4.97 -15.32
C TYR A 121 -6.85 5.88 -16.10
N ASP A 122 -7.65 5.32 -17.01
CA ASP A 122 -8.76 6.03 -17.66
C ASP A 122 -10.02 5.94 -16.79
N SER A 123 -10.62 7.06 -16.38
CA SER A 123 -11.84 7.01 -15.56
C SER A 123 -13.06 6.47 -16.29
N GLU A 124 -13.05 6.45 -17.63
CA GLU A 124 -14.13 5.86 -18.45
C GLU A 124 -13.88 4.37 -18.74
N ASN A 125 -12.61 3.97 -18.87
CA ASN A 125 -12.19 2.58 -19.07
C ASN A 125 -11.10 2.18 -18.05
N TRP A 126 -11.48 2.13 -16.78
CA TRP A 126 -10.54 1.99 -15.65
C TRP A 126 -9.78 0.65 -15.61
N GLU A 127 -10.20 -0.33 -16.41
CA GLU A 127 -9.45 -1.57 -16.61
C GLU A 127 -8.12 -1.35 -17.33
N ASP A 128 -8.03 -0.25 -18.08
CA ASP A 128 -6.77 0.21 -18.66
C ASP A 128 -6.03 1.10 -17.65
N PHE A 129 -4.98 0.54 -17.06
CA PHE A 129 -4.16 1.22 -16.07
C PHE A 129 -2.69 0.83 -16.16
N SER A 130 -1.86 1.74 -15.65
CA SER A 130 -0.43 1.54 -15.47
C SER A 130 -0.02 1.85 -14.02
N VAL A 131 1.02 1.15 -13.57
CA VAL A 131 1.58 1.29 -12.23
C VAL A 131 3.06 1.59 -12.37
N LYS A 132 3.53 2.65 -11.70
CA LYS A 132 4.94 3.02 -11.65
C LYS A 132 5.35 3.28 -10.20
N PRO A 133 6.55 2.87 -9.77
CA PRO A 133 7.08 3.27 -8.45
C PRO A 133 7.14 4.80 -8.34
N LEU A 134 6.85 5.36 -7.17
CA LEU A 134 7.07 6.80 -6.93
C LEU A 134 8.57 7.12 -6.99
N ALA A 135 8.90 8.29 -7.56
CA ALA A 135 10.29 8.73 -7.74
C ALA A 135 11.08 8.79 -6.43
N ASN A 136 10.38 9.05 -5.31
CA ASN A 136 10.96 9.19 -3.98
C ASN A 136 10.87 7.90 -3.15
N ASN A 137 10.65 6.73 -3.78
CA ASN A 137 10.69 5.48 -3.04
C ASN A 137 12.08 5.34 -2.39
N PRO A 138 12.13 4.99 -1.09
CA PRO A 138 13.40 4.76 -0.42
C PRO A 138 14.17 3.72 -1.20
N LYS A 139 15.39 4.06 -1.63
CA LYS A 139 16.25 3.12 -2.33
C LYS A 139 16.41 1.92 -1.42
N SER A 140 16.00 0.73 -1.87
CA SER A 140 16.33 -0.49 -1.13
C SER A 140 17.83 -0.45 -0.89
N SER A 141 18.26 -0.35 0.36
CA SER A 141 19.64 -0.61 0.72
C SER A 141 19.88 -2.06 0.36
N LYS A 142 20.29 -2.32 -0.90
CA LYS A 142 20.81 -3.62 -1.29
C LYS A 142 21.96 -3.86 -0.33
N THR A 143 21.77 -4.86 0.52
CA THR A 143 22.80 -5.44 1.37
C THR A 143 24.02 -5.69 0.50
N LYS A 144 25.01 -4.79 0.56
CA LYS A 144 26.39 -5.15 0.26
C LYS A 144 26.86 -5.95 1.46
N SER A 145 26.47 -7.22 1.53
CA SER A 145 27.33 -8.22 2.18
C SER A 145 28.36 -8.62 1.15
N ALA A 146 29.39 -7.78 1.05
CA ALA A 146 30.69 -8.23 0.61
C ALA A 146 31.35 -8.86 1.83
N LEU A 147 31.54 -10.17 1.79
CA LEU A 147 32.71 -10.94 2.26
C LEU A 147 32.42 -12.43 2.04
#